data_AF-A0A8R2NWJ0-F1
#
_entry.id   AF-A0A8R2NWJ0-F1
#
_cell.length_a   1.000
_cell.length_b   1.000
_cell.length_c   1.000
_cell.angle_alpha   90.00
_cell.angle_beta   90.00
_cell.angle_gamma   90.00
#
_symmetry.space_group_name_H-M   'P 1'
#
loop_
_entity.id
_entity.type
_entity.pdbx_description
1 polymer ?
#
loop_
_entity_poly.entity_id
_entity_poly.type
_entity_poly.pdbx_seq_one_letter_code
_entity_poly.pdbx_strand_id
1 'polypeptide(L)'
;MEIPVDKQVLVFVWYMANCETHRQIGNRFDIAESTSYKIVIHCLTEINNLSGNFIQWPTNHKAQTVVQKFNSLRGEHSFPGVFGAIDGCHISILAPWEKRTKMPKLNRTMFYNRKQVPTVLLLVREN
;
A
#
# COMPACT_ATOMS: atom_id res chain seq x y z
N MET A 1 19.02 -25.27 -11.48
CA MET A 1 17.74 -25.70 -12.06
C MET A 1 16.90 -24.45 -12.25
N GLU A 2 16.45 -24.21 -13.47
CA GLU A 2 15.63 -23.03 -13.79
C GLU A 2 14.19 -23.30 -13.34
N ILE A 3 13.59 -22.34 -12.63
CA ILE A 3 12.20 -22.45 -12.17
C ILE A 3 11.30 -22.00 -13.32
N PRO A 4 10.30 -22.80 -13.75
CA PRO A 4 9.34 -22.40 -14.78
C PRO A 4 8.64 -21.07 -14.46
N VAL A 5 8.39 -20.24 -15.48
CA VAL A 5 7.87 -18.87 -15.31
C VAL A 5 6.50 -18.85 -14.61
N ASP A 6 5.63 -19.78 -14.93
CA ASP A 6 4.34 -19.99 -14.25
C ASP A 6 4.51 -20.22 -12.74
N LYS A 7 5.49 -21.05 -12.34
CA LYS A 7 5.83 -21.26 -10.93
C LYS A 7 6.41 -19.99 -10.30
N GLN A 8 7.21 -19.22 -11.03
CA GLN A 8 7.73 -17.93 -10.54
C GLN A 8 6.61 -16.93 -10.27
N VAL A 9 5.65 -16.80 -11.19
CA VAL A 9 4.49 -15.92 -11.04
C VAL A 9 3.61 -16.36 -9.86
N LEU A 10 3.39 -17.67 -9.68
CA LEU A 10 2.64 -18.19 -8.53
C LEU A 10 3.32 -17.86 -7.20
N VAL A 11 4.64 -18.02 -7.11
CA VAL A 11 5.43 -17.63 -5.93
C VAL A 11 5.30 -16.13 -5.65
N PHE A 12 5.40 -15.30 -6.69
CA PHE A 12 5.28 -13.85 -6.55
C PHE A 12 3.88 -13.44 -6.07
N VAL A 13 2.81 -13.94 -6.70
CA VAL A 13 1.42 -13.65 -6.30
C VAL A 13 1.18 -14.09 -4.86
N TRP A 14 1.69 -15.27 -4.48
CA TRP A 14 1.57 -15.77 -3.11
C TRP A 14 2.28 -14.87 -2.11
N TYR A 15 3.50 -14.42 -2.41
CA TYR A 15 4.24 -13.47 -1.57
C TYR A 15 3.50 -12.14 -1.41
N MET A 16 2.94 -11.59 -2.49
CA MET A 16 2.23 -10.31 -2.43
C MET A 16 0.90 -10.40 -1.67
N ALA A 17 0.23 -11.55 -1.72
CA ALA A 17 -1.05 -11.76 -1.05
C ALA A 17 -0.93 -12.14 0.44
N ASN A 18 0.22 -12.66 0.88
CA ASN A 18 0.41 -13.22 2.21
C ASN A 18 1.64 -12.61 2.90
N CYS A 19 1.55 -12.33 4.20
CA CYS A 19 2.71 -11.92 5.00
C CYS A 19 3.58 -13.13 5.43
N GLU A 20 3.96 -13.99 4.48
CA GLU A 20 4.84 -15.15 4.74
C GLU A 20 6.32 -14.78 4.52
N THR A 21 7.20 -15.39 5.31
CA THR A 21 8.65 -15.28 5.13
C THR A 21 9.13 -16.10 3.92
N HIS A 22 10.26 -15.73 3.30
CA HIS A 22 10.84 -16.49 2.19
C HIS A 22 11.14 -17.95 2.56
N ARG A 23 11.45 -18.24 3.84
CA ARG A 23 11.57 -19.61 4.35
C ARG A 23 10.26 -20.40 4.25
N GLN A 24 9.13 -19.81 4.65
CA GLN A 24 7.81 -20.45 4.55
C GLN A 24 7.43 -20.70 3.10
N ILE A 25 7.71 -19.74 2.22
CA ILE A 25 7.47 -19.87 0.78
C ILE A 25 8.37 -20.93 0.17
N GLY A 26 9.64 -21.00 0.58
CA GLY A 26 10.58 -22.04 0.16
C GLY A 26 10.05 -23.43 0.48
N ASN A 27 9.57 -23.64 1.71
CA ASN A 27 8.95 -24.89 2.12
C ASN A 27 7.67 -25.20 1.33
N ARG A 28 6.85 -24.19 1.03
CA ARG A 28 5.56 -24.36 0.32
C ARG A 28 5.73 -24.72 -1.15
N PHE A 29 6.67 -24.08 -1.82
CA PHE A 29 6.89 -24.23 -3.26
C PHE A 29 8.04 -25.18 -3.60
N ASP A 30 8.65 -25.82 -2.60
CA ASP A 30 9.82 -26.69 -2.75
C ASP A 30 10.94 -25.99 -3.53
N ILE A 31 11.38 -24.84 -2.99
CA ILE A 31 12.48 -24.04 -3.52
C ILE A 31 13.35 -23.52 -2.37
N ALA A 32 14.61 -23.22 -2.66
CA ALA A 32 15.48 -22.56 -1.70
C ALA A 32 14.95 -21.14 -1.35
N GLU A 33 15.19 -20.71 -0.12
CA GLU A 33 14.84 -19.35 0.35
C GLU A 33 15.42 -18.25 -0.55
N SER A 34 16.69 -18.42 -0.95
CA SER A 34 17.37 -17.50 -1.87
C SER A 34 16.72 -17.46 -3.25
N THR A 35 16.15 -18.58 -3.72
CA THR A 35 15.40 -18.65 -4.97
C THR A 35 14.07 -17.94 -4.85
N SER A 36 13.34 -18.11 -3.74
CA SER A 36 12.12 -17.35 -3.47
C SER A 36 12.37 -15.84 -3.50
N TYR A 37 13.42 -15.36 -2.82
CA TYR A 37 13.80 -13.95 -2.84
C TYR A 37 14.09 -13.44 -4.26
N LYS A 38 14.90 -14.18 -5.03
CA LYS A 38 15.24 -13.83 -6.42
C LYS A 38 14.00 -13.73 -7.32
N ILE A 39 13.10 -14.71 -7.21
CA ILE A 39 11.84 -14.71 -7.97
C ILE A 39 11.01 -13.47 -7.65
N VAL A 40 10.84 -13.16 -6.35
CA VAL A 40 10.02 -12.02 -5.93
C VAL A 40 10.58 -10.71 -6.47
N ILE A 41 11.89 -10.48 -6.35
CA ILE A 41 12.54 -9.26 -6.86
C ILE A 41 12.45 -9.16 -8.39
N HIS A 42 12.66 -10.27 -9.10
CA HIS A 42 12.57 -10.32 -10.55
C HIS A 42 11.15 -9.98 -11.03
N CYS A 43 10.14 -10.70 -10.53
CA CYS A 43 8.74 -10.44 -10.89
C CYS A 43 8.30 -9.02 -10.52
N LEU A 44 8.73 -8.50 -9.36
CA LEU A 44 8.43 -7.13 -8.95
C LEU A 44 9.01 -6.11 -9.95
N THR A 45 10.24 -6.32 -10.38
CA THR A 45 10.92 -5.44 -11.35
C THR A 45 10.19 -5.43 -12.69
N GLU A 46 9.84 -6.60 -13.22
CA GLU A 46 9.12 -6.72 -14.49
C GLU A 46 7.72 -6.10 -14.42
N ILE A 47 6.98 -6.32 -13.33
CA ILE A 47 5.66 -5.70 -13.13
C ILE A 47 5.79 -4.18 -13.01
N ASN A 48 6.83 -3.70 -12.32
CA ASN A 48 7.10 -2.27 -12.20
C ASN A 48 7.44 -1.64 -13.57
N ASN A 49 8.17 -2.35 -14.44
CA ASN A 49 8.42 -1.91 -15.81
C ASN A 49 7.12 -1.77 -16.62
N LEU A 50 6.12 -2.61 -16.34
CA LEU A 50 4.80 -2.55 -16.97
C LEU A 50 3.87 -1.50 -16.34
N SER A 51 4.21 -0.93 -15.19
CA SER A 51 3.32 -0.06 -14.41
C SER A 51 2.77 1.12 -15.22
N GLY A 52 3.56 1.73 -16.10
CA GLY A 52 3.14 2.85 -16.96
C GLY A 52 2.04 2.50 -17.97
N ASN A 53 1.84 1.21 -18.27
CA ASN A 53 0.76 0.76 -19.15
C ASN A 53 -0.59 0.66 -18.41
N PHE A 54 -0.56 0.43 -17.11
CA PHE A 54 -1.76 0.19 -16.30
C PHE A 54 -2.11 1.38 -15.40
N ILE A 55 -1.11 2.07 -14.86
CA ILE A 55 -1.25 3.22 -13.97
C ILE A 55 -1.12 4.49 -14.82
N GLN A 56 -2.14 4.76 -15.63
CA GLN A 56 -2.17 5.92 -16.51
C GLN A 56 -3.03 7.03 -15.92
N TRP A 57 -2.44 8.22 -15.80
CA TRP A 57 -3.21 9.42 -15.50
C TRP A 57 -4.02 9.82 -16.72
N PRO A 58 -5.35 10.01 -16.60
CA PRO A 58 -6.14 10.50 -17.72
C PRO A 58 -5.65 11.90 -18.12
N THR A 59 -5.72 12.24 -19.41
CA THR A 59 -5.27 13.55 -19.91
C THR A 59 -6.35 14.20 -20.78
N ASN A 60 -6.27 15.52 -20.96
CA ASN A 60 -7.13 16.30 -21.84
C ASN A 60 -8.64 16.02 -21.62
N HIS A 61 -9.35 15.58 -22.65
CA HIS A 61 -10.77 15.27 -22.57
C HIS A 61 -11.08 14.12 -21.58
N LYS A 62 -10.20 13.11 -21.48
CA LYS A 62 -10.38 12.00 -20.52
C LYS A 62 -10.33 12.52 -19.09
N ALA A 63 -9.41 13.44 -18.80
CA ALA A 63 -9.28 14.11 -17.51
C ALA A 63 -10.57 14.85 -17.12
N GLN A 64 -11.10 15.68 -18.02
CA GLN A 64 -12.37 16.40 -17.79
C GLN A 64 -13.54 15.45 -17.57
N THR A 65 -13.60 14.37 -18.35
CA THR A 65 -14.63 13.33 -18.20
C THR A 65 -14.57 12.66 -16.83
N VAL A 66 -13.36 12.39 -16.31
CA VAL A 66 -13.18 11.78 -14.99
C VAL A 66 -13.65 12.72 -13.88
N VAL A 67 -13.27 14.00 -13.94
CA VAL A 67 -13.73 15.00 -12.96
C VAL A 67 -15.26 15.12 -12.96
N GLN A 68 -15.88 15.17 -14.14
CA GLN A 68 -17.34 15.23 -14.26
C GLN A 68 -18.01 14.00 -13.67
N LYS A 69 -17.47 12.80 -13.89
CA LYS A 69 -17.97 11.56 -13.28
C LYS A 69 -17.85 11.57 -11.75
N PHE A 70 -16.75 12.08 -11.21
CA PHE A 70 -16.62 12.24 -9.75
C PHE A 70 -17.62 13.24 -9.18
N ASN A 71 -17.87 14.35 -9.89
CA ASN A 71 -18.88 15.32 -9.48
C ASN A 71 -20.29 14.70 -9.47
N SER A 72 -20.65 13.93 -10.51
CA SER A 72 -21.99 13.32 -10.60
C SER A 72 -22.26 12.25 -9.52
N LEU A 73 -21.22 11.60 -8.98
CA LEU A 73 -21.38 10.64 -7.87
C LEU A 73 -21.88 11.28 -6.56
N ARG A 74 -21.65 12.59 -6.37
CA ARG A 74 -22.01 13.30 -5.12
C ARG A 74 -22.96 14.48 -5.33
N GLY A 75 -23.25 14.86 -6.58
CA GLY A 75 -24.18 15.94 -6.90
C GLY A 75 -23.63 17.32 -6.51
N GLU A 76 -24.52 18.23 -6.10
CA GLU A 76 -24.21 19.64 -5.82
C GLU A 76 -23.16 19.88 -4.72
N HIS A 77 -22.86 18.86 -3.91
CA HIS A 77 -21.87 18.92 -2.82
C HIS A 77 -20.60 18.09 -3.08
N SER A 78 -20.29 17.82 -4.35
CA SER A 78 -19.04 17.14 -4.71
C SER A 78 -17.81 17.99 -4.37
N PHE A 79 -16.76 17.35 -3.86
CA PHE A 79 -15.45 18.01 -3.74
C PHE A 79 -14.96 18.37 -5.15
N PRO A 80 -14.56 19.63 -5.41
CA PRO A 80 -14.25 20.08 -6.76
C PRO A 80 -12.93 19.48 -7.25
N GLY A 81 -12.86 19.20 -8.55
CA GLY A 81 -11.60 18.81 -9.22
C GLY A 81 -11.08 17.42 -8.86
N VAL A 82 -11.92 16.53 -8.33
CA VAL A 82 -11.50 15.16 -8.00
C VAL A 82 -11.16 14.40 -9.28
N PHE A 83 -9.89 14.03 -9.40
CA PHE A 83 -9.35 13.32 -10.56
C PHE A 83 -9.29 11.80 -10.37
N GLY A 84 -9.43 11.35 -9.13
CA GLY A 84 -9.19 9.98 -8.71
C GLY A 84 -9.22 9.93 -7.19
N ALA A 85 -9.36 8.73 -6.66
CA ALA A 85 -9.22 8.46 -5.24
C ALA A 85 -8.21 7.32 -5.08
N ILE A 86 -7.24 7.51 -4.19
CA ILE A 86 -6.32 6.47 -3.76
C ILE A 86 -6.70 6.17 -2.32
N ASP A 87 -7.08 4.92 -2.05
CA ASP A 87 -7.37 4.51 -0.68
C ASP A 87 -6.08 4.52 0.16
N GLY A 88 -6.20 4.97 1.40
CA GLY A 88 -5.08 4.99 2.33
C GLY A 88 -4.86 3.61 2.92
N CYS A 89 -3.62 3.14 2.95
CA CYS A 89 -3.26 2.04 3.82
C CYS A 89 -2.90 2.55 5.22
N HIS A 90 -3.26 1.78 6.23
CA HIS A 90 -2.90 2.07 7.60
C HIS A 90 -1.43 1.73 7.85
N ILE A 91 -0.58 2.74 7.99
CA ILE A 91 0.81 2.55 8.41
C ILE A 91 0.87 2.77 9.91
N SER A 92 0.93 1.67 10.67
CA SER A 92 1.13 1.74 12.11
C SER A 92 2.51 2.29 12.41
N ILE A 93 2.57 3.45 13.07
CA ILE A 93 3.81 4.02 13.55
C ILE A 93 3.90 3.86 15.07
N LEU A 94 5.13 3.77 15.57
CA LEU A 94 5.36 3.93 17.01
C LEU A 94 5.06 5.38 17.38
N ALA A 95 4.18 5.60 18.35
CA ALA A 95 4.09 6.90 18.98
C ALA A 95 5.46 7.25 19.61
N PRO A 96 5.77 8.52 19.86
CA PRO A 96 6.91 8.87 20.69
C PRO A 96 6.57 8.45 22.13
N TRP A 97 6.87 7.20 22.48
CA TRP A 97 6.75 6.68 23.83
C TRP A 97 8.04 7.00 24.58
N GLU A 98 7.96 7.67 25.72
CA GLU A 98 9.12 7.75 26.63
C GLU A 98 9.49 6.37 27.21
N LYS A 99 8.52 5.46 27.36
CA LYS A 99 8.72 4.08 27.87
C LYS A 99 7.74 3.08 27.24
N ARG A 100 8.24 1.97 26.69
CA ARG A 100 7.48 0.88 26.01
C ARG A 100 6.66 -0.01 26.97
N THR A 101 6.00 0.54 27.98
CA THR A 101 5.31 -0.32 28.97
C THR A 101 3.85 0.00 29.20
N LYS A 102 3.35 1.21 28.88
CA LYS A 102 1.91 1.53 28.95
C LYS A 102 1.53 2.55 27.89
N MET A 103 0.47 2.26 27.11
CA MET A 103 -0.19 3.30 26.32
C MET A 103 -0.77 4.34 27.29
N PRO A 104 -0.45 5.65 27.14
CA PRO A 104 -1.17 6.69 27.88
C PRO A 104 -2.66 6.63 27.52
N LYS A 105 -3.52 6.97 28.48
CA LYS A 105 -4.97 7.01 28.24
C LYS A 105 -5.25 7.98 27.09
N LEU A 106 -6.04 7.51 26.12
CA LEU A 106 -6.52 8.34 25.03
C LEU A 106 -7.21 9.58 25.60
N ASN A 107 -6.84 10.75 25.12
CA ASN A 107 -7.52 12.01 25.44
C ASN A 107 -8.09 12.63 24.15
N ARG A 108 -8.96 13.63 24.30
CA ARG A 108 -9.62 14.31 23.17
C ARG A 108 -8.70 15.19 22.32
N THR A 109 -7.47 15.42 22.75
CA THR A 109 -6.48 16.23 22.01
C THR A 109 -5.57 15.37 21.13
N MET A 110 -5.67 14.05 21.21
CA MET A 110 -4.94 13.11 20.35
C MET A 110 -5.67 12.86 19.03
N PHE A 111 -4.95 13.01 17.92
CA PHE A 111 -5.42 12.61 16.59
C PHE A 111 -5.01 11.17 16.30
N TYR A 112 -5.96 10.24 16.44
CA TYR A 112 -5.81 8.84 16.02
C TYR A 112 -6.80 8.52 14.89
N ASN A 113 -6.48 7.56 14.05
CA ASN A 113 -7.45 7.07 13.06
C ASN A 113 -8.55 6.23 13.73
N ARG A 114 -9.56 5.84 12.94
CA ARG A 114 -10.70 5.00 13.35
C ARG A 114 -10.30 3.73 14.12
N LYS A 115 -9.08 3.20 13.91
CA LYS A 115 -8.56 1.99 14.57
C LYS A 115 -7.84 2.28 15.90
N GLN A 116 -7.88 3.51 16.42
CA GLN A 116 -7.29 3.90 17.71
C GLN A 116 -5.75 3.75 17.77
N VAL A 117 -5.09 3.87 16.62
CA VAL A 117 -3.63 3.78 16.50
C VAL A 117 -3.08 5.05 15.82
N PRO A 118 -1.89 5.53 16.17
CA PRO A 118 -1.28 6.66 15.49
C PRO A 118 -0.77 6.24 14.09
N THR A 119 -0.95 7.13 13.12
CA THR A 119 -0.48 6.96 11.72
C THR A 119 0.34 8.13 11.22
N VAL A 120 0.23 9.30 11.85
CA VAL A 120 0.97 10.53 11.52
C VAL A 120 1.35 11.22 12.82
N LEU A 121 2.61 11.64 12.96
CA LEU A 121 3.06 12.50 14.06
C LEU A 121 3.14 13.93 13.56
N LEU A 122 2.26 14.79 14.08
CA LEU A 122 2.34 16.22 13.85
C LEU A 122 3.13 16.83 15.02
N LEU A 123 4.37 17.24 14.75
CA LEU A 123 5.17 18.00 15.70
C LEU A 123 4.74 19.47 15.62
N VAL A 124 4.08 19.97 16.67
CA VAL A 124 3.85 21.40 16.82
C VAL A 124 5.12 21.99 17.43
N ARG A 125 5.83 22.83 16.68
CA ARG A 125 6.84 23.71 17.26
C ARG A 125 6.10 24.85 17.95
N GLU A 126 6.20 24.91 19.27
CA GLU A 126 5.89 26.14 19.99
C GLU A 126 7.02 27.15 19.70
N ASN A 127 6.65 28.34 19.21
CA ASN A 127 7.55 29.46 19.00
C ASN A 127 7.83 30.18 20.31
#